data_AF-A0AAP9QCP6-F1
#
_entry.id   AF-A0AAP9QCP6-F1
#
_cell.length_a   1.000
_cell.length_b   1.000
_cell.length_c   1.000
_cell.angle_alpha   90.00
_cell.angle_beta   90.00
_cell.angle_gamma   90.00
#
_symmetry.space_group_name_H-M   'P 1'
#
loop_
_entity.id
_entity.type
_entity.pdbx_description
1 polymer ?
#
loop_
_entity_poly.entity_id
_entity_poly.type
_entity_poly.pdbx_seq_one_letter_code
_entity_poly.pdbx_strand_id
1 'polypeptide(L)'
;MSSIFYKCKYRNRVGRLLRNISDIIEGKKPVKNLRRKLKRIVQSIKEIEKDLEHYENNYEPPRVIVIEPHDGLLSWFFVIPCWGDNYEIITRDTYEEFIASDKECFLEQLHGIRRGLSYCKEDLIREGFLTEEGILA
;
A
#
# COMPACT_ATOMS: atom_id res chain seq x y z
N MET A 1 4.94 1.43 -17.94
CA MET A 1 5.56 0.35 -17.14
C MET A 1 4.67 0.11 -15.93
N SER A 2 4.14 -1.09 -15.76
CA SER A 2 3.40 -1.49 -14.57
C SER A 2 4.40 -1.81 -13.46
N SER A 3 4.83 -0.79 -12.71
CA SER A 3 5.85 -0.94 -11.68
C SER A 3 5.37 -1.79 -10.50
N ILE A 4 6.21 -2.75 -10.09
CA ILE A 4 6.51 -3.34 -8.76
C ILE A 4 5.54 -3.06 -7.62
N PHE A 5 5.14 -1.81 -7.47
CA PHE A 5 4.30 -1.32 -6.39
C PHE A 5 2.79 -1.54 -6.60
N TYR A 6 2.34 -1.95 -7.80
CA TYR A 6 0.92 -2.19 -8.03
C TYR A 6 0.36 -3.31 -7.13
N LYS A 7 1.22 -4.22 -6.65
CA LYS A 7 0.87 -5.32 -5.72
C LYS A 7 1.24 -5.03 -4.26
N CYS A 8 1.27 -3.76 -3.84
CA CYS A 8 1.50 -3.41 -2.44
C CYS A 8 0.38 -3.95 -1.52
N LYS A 9 0.75 -4.70 -0.47
CA LYS A 9 -0.17 -5.23 0.56
C LYS A 9 -1.12 -4.16 1.12
N TYR A 10 -0.60 -2.96 1.33
CA TYR A 10 -1.38 -1.83 1.86
C TYR A 10 -2.34 -1.24 0.83
N ARG A 11 -1.99 -1.20 -0.45
CA ARG A 11 -2.94 -0.81 -1.52
C ARG A 11 -4.15 -1.74 -1.51
N ASN A 12 -3.94 -3.04 -1.38
CA ASN A 12 -5.02 -4.03 -1.23
C ASN A 12 -5.80 -3.86 0.08
N ARG A 13 -5.14 -3.49 1.18
CA ARG A 13 -5.80 -3.23 2.47
C ARG A 13 -6.67 -1.97 2.41
N VAL A 14 -6.15 -0.85 1.89
CA VAL A 14 -6.88 0.41 1.68
C VAL A 14 -8.03 0.22 0.70
N GLY A 15 -7.82 -0.47 -0.43
CA GLY A 15 -8.91 -0.78 -1.37
C GLY A 15 -10.00 -1.67 -0.77
N ARG A 16 -9.69 -2.50 0.23
CA ARG A 16 -10.71 -3.23 1.02
C ARG A 16 -11.40 -2.34 2.03
N LEU A 17 -10.69 -1.40 2.66
CA LEU A 17 -11.28 -0.41 3.56
C LEU A 17 -12.29 0.48 2.83
N LEU A 18 -11.91 1.06 1.69
CA LEU A 18 -12.80 1.89 0.86
C LEU A 18 -14.10 1.14 0.51
N ARG A 19 -13.99 -0.10 0.01
CA ARG A 19 -15.15 -0.94 -0.27
C ARG A 19 -16.00 -1.23 0.97
N ASN A 20 -15.36 -1.52 2.10
CA ASN A 20 -16.08 -1.78 3.35
C ASN A 20 -16.81 -0.55 3.88
N ILE A 21 -16.24 0.64 3.69
CA ILE A 21 -16.84 1.92 4.08
C ILE A 21 -18.01 2.23 3.16
N SER A 22 -17.83 2.17 1.83
CA SER A 22 -18.92 2.32 0.86
C SER A 22 -20.07 1.33 1.13
N ASP A 23 -19.78 0.05 1.40
CA ASP A 23 -20.80 -0.95 1.77
C ASP A 23 -21.59 -0.57 3.05
N ILE A 24 -20.96 0.14 4.00
CA ILE A 24 -21.61 0.60 5.23
C ILE A 24 -22.48 1.84 4.94
N ILE A 25 -21.91 2.84 4.26
CA ILE A 25 -22.56 4.12 3.95
C ILE A 25 -23.79 3.90 3.08
N GLU A 26 -23.65 3.09 2.03
CA GLU A 26 -24.73 2.83 1.06
C GLU A 26 -25.75 1.81 1.58
N GLY A 27 -25.57 1.27 2.79
CA GLY A 27 -26.48 0.29 3.38
C GLY A 27 -26.58 -1.04 2.59
N LYS A 28 -25.65 -1.29 1.66
CA LYS A 28 -25.69 -2.43 0.71
C LYS A 28 -25.61 -3.79 1.38
N LYS A 29 -25.15 -3.87 2.63
CA LYS A 29 -25.12 -5.11 3.42
C LYS A 29 -25.67 -4.86 4.82
N PRO A 30 -26.56 -5.73 5.35
CA PRO A 30 -26.97 -5.65 6.73
C PRO A 30 -25.76 -5.80 7.65
N VAL A 31 -25.35 -4.71 8.30
CA VAL A 31 -24.16 -4.68 9.14
C VAL A 31 -24.52 -5.14 10.55
N LYS A 32 -24.50 -6.46 10.78
CA LYS A 32 -24.53 -6.98 12.16
C LYS A 32 -23.34 -6.40 12.92
N ASN A 33 -23.59 -5.84 14.10
CA ASN A 33 -22.57 -5.23 14.96
C ASN A 33 -21.80 -4.07 14.29
N LEU A 34 -22.50 -3.10 13.70
CA LEU A 34 -21.93 -1.90 13.06
C LEU A 34 -20.81 -1.25 13.90
N ARG A 35 -21.06 -1.01 15.20
CA ARG A 35 -20.07 -0.46 16.13
C ARG A 35 -18.76 -1.25 16.17
N ARG A 36 -18.83 -2.58 16.16
CA ARG A 36 -17.64 -3.45 16.14
C ARG A 36 -16.91 -3.37 14.80
N LYS A 37 -17.65 -3.25 13.69
CA LYS A 37 -17.06 -3.10 12.35
C LYS A 37 -16.34 -1.76 12.21
N LEU A 38 -16.96 -0.67 12.65
CA LEU A 38 -16.34 0.67 12.70
C LEU A 38 -15.08 0.68 13.55
N LYS A 39 -15.10 0.08 14.75
CA LYS A 39 -13.89 -0.10 15.60
C LYS A 39 -12.74 -0.79 14.86
N ARG A 40 -13.04 -1.85 14.09
CA ARG A 40 -12.01 -2.56 13.30
C ARG A 40 -11.48 -1.72 12.14
N ILE A 41 -12.33 -0.93 11.49
CA ILE A 41 -11.93 -0.03 10.40
C ILE A 41 -11.00 1.03 10.94
N VAL A 42 -11.37 1.70 12.03
CA VAL A 42 -10.53 2.75 12.66
C VAL A 42 -9.20 2.18 13.13
N GLN A 43 -9.21 1.01 13.78
CA GLN A 43 -7.97 0.35 14.17
C GLN A 43 -7.10 0.01 12.96
N SER A 44 -7.71 -0.46 11.86
CA SER A 44 -6.97 -0.73 10.62
C SER A 44 -6.38 0.52 9.99
N ILE A 45 -7.09 1.65 10.03
CA ILE A 45 -6.58 2.94 9.54
C ILE A 45 -5.33 3.32 10.35
N LYS A 46 -5.41 3.31 11.69
CA LYS A 46 -4.29 3.65 12.58
C LYS A 46 -3.05 2.77 12.37
N GLU A 47 -3.27 1.47 12.21
CA GLU A 47 -2.18 0.53 11.93
C GLU A 47 -1.49 0.86 10.60
N ILE A 48 -2.27 1.08 9.53
CA ILE A 48 -1.71 1.41 8.22
C ILE A 48 -0.98 2.76 8.28
N GLU A 49 -1.52 3.77 8.96
CA GLU A 49 -0.84 5.06 9.11
C GLU A 49 0.53 4.93 9.77
N LYS A 50 0.60 4.16 10.86
CA LYS A 50 1.86 3.88 11.56
C LYS A 50 2.85 3.13 10.66
N ASP A 51 2.36 2.14 9.91
CA ASP A 51 3.19 1.37 8.98
C ASP A 51 3.74 2.28 7.86
N LEU A 52 2.90 3.16 7.29
CA LEU A 52 3.30 4.11 6.25
C LEU A 52 4.33 5.14 6.74
N GLU A 53 4.16 5.66 7.96
CA GLU A 53 5.14 6.53 8.61
C GLU A 53 6.48 5.80 8.84
N HIS A 54 6.43 4.55 9.29
CA HIS A 54 7.63 3.74 9.44
C HIS A 54 8.37 3.56 8.11
N TYR A 55 7.66 3.21 7.03
CA TYR A 55 8.26 3.00 5.72
C TYR A 55 8.84 4.26 5.07
N GLU A 56 8.18 5.41 5.24
CA GLU A 56 8.70 6.68 4.74
C GLU A 56 10.01 7.05 5.45
N ASN A 57 10.07 6.84 6.77
CA ASN A 57 11.25 7.16 7.58
C ASN A 57 12.38 6.13 7.48
N ASN A 58 12.07 4.89 7.10
CA ASN A 58 13.01 3.77 7.06
C ASN A 58 13.09 3.18 5.64
N TYR A 59 13.15 4.01 4.62
CA TYR A 59 13.37 3.51 3.26
C TYR A 59 14.69 2.72 3.19
N GLU A 60 14.62 1.52 2.62
CA GLU A 60 15.77 0.69 2.30
C GLU A 60 15.77 0.43 0.79
N PRO A 61 16.92 0.43 0.11
CA PRO A 61 16.98 0.02 -1.29
C PRO A 61 16.55 -1.45 -1.47
N PRO A 62 16.00 -1.82 -2.64
CA PRO A 62 15.65 -3.20 -2.93
C PRO A 62 16.90 -4.08 -2.96
N ARG A 63 16.75 -5.34 -2.56
CA ARG A 63 17.80 -6.34 -2.70
C ARG A 63 17.82 -6.83 -4.14
N VAL A 64 18.98 -6.83 -4.78
CA VAL A 64 19.14 -7.31 -6.16
C VAL A 64 19.91 -8.62 -6.14
N ILE A 65 19.31 -9.66 -6.73
CA ILE A 65 19.97 -10.93 -7.01
C ILE A 65 20.23 -11.00 -8.51
N VAL A 66 21.51 -11.10 -8.89
CA VAL A 66 21.91 -11.23 -10.30
C VAL A 66 22.02 -12.71 -10.64
N ILE A 67 21.33 -13.14 -11.68
CA ILE A 67 21.51 -14.48 -12.26
C ILE A 67 22.10 -14.31 -13.65
N GLU A 68 23.38 -14.69 -13.77
CA GLU A 68 24.09 -14.72 -15.05
C GLU A 68 24.12 -16.15 -15.57
N PRO A 69 23.47 -16.45 -16.70
CA PRO A 69 23.58 -17.77 -17.32
C PRO A 69 25.00 -17.96 -17.86
N HIS A 70 25.43 -19.22 -17.84
CA HIS A 70 26.82 -19.64 -18.09
C HIS A 70 27.33 -19.34 -19.51
N ASP A 71 26.42 -19.02 -20.43
CA ASP A 71 26.66 -18.65 -21.83
C ASP A 71 26.83 -17.13 -22.04
N GLY A 72 26.63 -16.31 -21.01
CA GLY A 72 26.92 -14.86 -21.01
C GLY A 72 26.02 -14.02 -21.90
N LEU A 73 24.96 -14.59 -22.49
CA LEU A 73 24.14 -13.92 -23.50
C LEU A 73 23.01 -13.07 -22.91
N LEU A 74 22.51 -13.40 -21.71
CA LEU A 74 21.37 -12.70 -21.08
C LEU A 74 21.44 -12.71 -19.55
N SER A 75 21.94 -11.65 -18.90
CA SER A 75 21.84 -11.50 -17.45
C SER A 75 20.42 -11.06 -17.04
N TRP A 76 19.81 -11.77 -16.09
CA TRP A 76 18.52 -11.41 -15.49
C TRP A 76 18.74 -10.90 -14.06
N PHE A 77 18.07 -9.80 -13.72
CA PHE A 77 18.15 -9.19 -12.40
C PHE A 77 16.84 -9.45 -11.66
N PHE A 78 16.91 -10.15 -10.54
CA PHE A 78 15.78 -10.35 -9.65
C PHE A 78 15.81 -9.26 -8.58
N VAL A 79 14.88 -8.33 -8.67
CA VAL A 79 14.72 -7.24 -7.71
C VAL A 79 13.70 -7.66 -6.67
N ILE A 80 14.17 -7.77 -5.43
CA ILE A 80 13.35 -8.06 -4.26
C ILE A 80 13.18 -6.75 -3.48
N PRO A 81 12.02 -6.08 -3.57
CA PRO A 81 11.72 -4.93 -2.74
C PRO A 81 11.76 -5.31 -1.27
N CYS A 82 12.44 -4.49 -0.47
CA CYS A 82 12.58 -4.62 0.97
C CYS A 82 11.24 -4.60 1.73
N TRP A 83 10.22 -3.92 1.18
CA TRP A 83 8.92 -3.70 1.83
C TRP A 83 7.75 -4.37 1.09
N GLY A 84 8.04 -5.17 0.05
CA GLY A 84 7.04 -5.87 -0.76
C GLY A 84 7.08 -7.39 -0.54
N ASP A 85 5.92 -8.05 -0.72
CA ASP A 85 5.81 -9.52 -0.62
C ASP A 85 6.14 -10.24 -1.95
N ASN A 86 6.63 -9.53 -2.98
CA ASN A 86 6.87 -10.06 -4.33
C ASN A 86 8.23 -9.61 -4.86
N TYR A 87 8.83 -10.40 -5.75
CA TYR A 87 10.00 -10.03 -6.54
C TYR A 87 9.61 -9.64 -7.97
N GLU A 88 10.46 -8.88 -8.64
CA GLU A 88 10.38 -8.64 -10.09
C GLU A 88 11.65 -9.09 -10.80
N ILE A 89 11.51 -9.35 -12.10
CA ILE A 89 12.61 -9.71 -12.97
C ILE A 89 12.78 -8.57 -13.97
N ILE A 90 13.94 -7.93 -13.95
CA ILE A 90 14.30 -6.86 -14.89
C ILE A 90 15.52 -7.26 -15.72
N THR A 91 15.62 -6.68 -16.91
CA THR A 91 16.76 -6.87 -17.81
C THR A 91 17.85 -5.86 -17.51
N ARG A 92 19.07 -6.09 -18.01
CA ARG A 92 20.20 -5.18 -17.84
C ARG A 92 19.90 -3.76 -18.35
N ASP A 93 19.18 -3.66 -19.47
CA ASP A 93 18.92 -2.40 -20.15
C ASP A 93 18.05 -1.44 -19.32
N THR A 94 17.22 -1.98 -18.42
CA THR A 94 16.33 -1.18 -17.56
C THR A 94 16.80 -1.13 -16.10
N TYR A 95 17.89 -1.83 -15.76
CA TYR A 95 18.39 -1.93 -14.38
C TYR A 95 18.79 -0.57 -13.79
N GLU A 96 19.62 0.18 -14.50
CA GLU A 96 20.14 1.47 -14.01
C GLU A 96 19.03 2.52 -13.84
N GLU A 97 18.12 2.61 -14.82
CA GLU A 97 16.95 3.50 -14.76
C GLU A 97 16.03 3.12 -13.60
N PHE A 98 15.85 1.81 -13.37
CA PHE A 98 15.05 1.29 -12.29
C PHE A 98 15.62 1.68 -10.92
N ILE A 99 16.91 1.40 -10.68
CA ILE A 99 17.56 1.73 -9.40
C ILE A 99 17.58 3.25 -9.15
N ALA A 100 17.78 4.06 -10.20
CA ALA A 100 17.78 5.51 -10.10
C ALA A 100 16.42 6.09 -9.68
N SER A 101 15.32 5.45 -10.09
CA SER A 101 13.95 5.91 -9.84
C SER A 101 13.23 5.21 -8.67
N ASP A 102 13.83 4.15 -8.09
CA ASP A 102 13.15 3.28 -7.12
C ASP A 102 12.61 4.05 -5.90
N LYS A 103 13.45 4.89 -5.28
CA LYS A 103 13.06 5.66 -4.09
C LYS A 103 11.89 6.61 -4.37
N GLU A 104 11.94 7.33 -5.49
CA GLU A 104 10.87 8.25 -5.88
C GLU A 104 9.57 7.48 -6.13
N CYS A 105 9.65 6.40 -6.90
CA CYS A 105 8.50 5.55 -7.21
C CYS A 105 7.90 4.93 -5.94
N PHE A 106 8.73 4.52 -4.98
CA PHE A 106 8.30 4.05 -3.66
C PHE A 106 7.52 5.13 -2.88
N LEU A 107 8.08 6.34 -2.78
CA LEU A 107 7.44 7.45 -2.05
C LEU A 107 6.12 7.87 -2.70
N GLU A 108 6.05 7.97 -4.02
CA GLU A 108 4.81 8.27 -4.74
C GLU A 108 3.69 7.27 -4.42
N GLN A 109 4.04 5.98 -4.27
CA GLN A 109 3.10 4.94 -3.93
C GLN A 109 2.64 5.04 -2.49
N LEU A 110 3.55 5.30 -1.53
CA LEU A 110 3.18 5.59 -0.15
C LEU A 110 2.22 6.79 -0.07
N HIS A 111 2.48 7.87 -0.81
CA HIS A 111 1.60 9.03 -0.89
C HIS A 111 0.24 8.69 -1.52
N GLY A 112 0.21 7.84 -2.54
CA GLY A 112 -1.03 7.30 -3.12
C GLY A 112 -1.88 6.55 -2.08
N ILE A 113 -1.25 5.70 -1.27
CA ILE A 113 -1.94 4.94 -0.21
C ILE A 113 -2.43 5.88 0.89
N ARG A 114 -1.63 6.87 1.30
CA ARG A 114 -2.05 7.91 2.26
C ARG A 114 -3.27 8.68 1.77
N ARG A 115 -3.30 9.11 0.52
CA ARG A 115 -4.50 9.75 -0.07
C ARG A 115 -5.73 8.85 0.02
N GLY A 116 -5.58 7.57 -0.31
CA GLY A 116 -6.65 6.58 -0.16
C GLY A 116 -7.18 6.44 1.26
N LEU A 117 -6.29 6.48 2.27
CA LEU A 117 -6.67 6.48 3.68
C LEU A 117 -7.35 7.77 4.11
N SER A 118 -6.88 8.93 3.64
CA SER A 118 -7.54 10.22 3.93
C SER A 118 -8.98 10.21 3.45
N TYR A 119 -9.23 9.72 2.22
CA TYR A 119 -10.60 9.54 1.72
C TYR A 119 -11.46 8.63 2.61
N CYS A 120 -10.89 7.53 3.12
CA CYS A 120 -11.61 6.65 4.06
C CYS A 120 -12.02 7.40 5.34
N LYS A 121 -11.13 8.23 5.89
CA LYS A 121 -11.40 9.00 7.11
C LYS A 121 -12.43 10.08 6.85
N GLU A 122 -12.28 10.84 5.77
CA GLU A 122 -13.21 11.90 5.36
C GLU A 122 -14.63 11.38 5.16
N ASP A 123 -14.80 10.23 4.48
CA ASP A 123 -16.11 9.60 4.29
C ASP A 123 -16.74 9.18 5.63
N LEU A 124 -15.95 8.61 6.54
CA LEU A 124 -16.46 8.23 7.87
C LEU A 124 -16.83 9.44 8.74
N ILE A 125 -16.09 10.54 8.63
CA ILE A 125 -16.39 11.80 9.32
C ILE A 125 -17.66 12.42 8.75
N ARG A 126 -17.76 12.51 7.41
CA ARG A 126 -18.90 13.13 6.72
C ARG A 126 -20.22 12.45 7.08
N GLU A 127 -20.22 11.13 7.22
CA GLU A 127 -21.41 10.35 7.58
C GLU A 127 -21.63 10.26 9.11
N GLY A 128 -20.82 10.95 9.92
CA GLY A 128 -20.98 11.00 11.38
C GLY A 128 -20.55 9.73 12.11
N PHE A 129 -19.81 8.83 11.47
CA PHE A 129 -19.29 7.60 12.10
C PHE A 129 -17.97 7.83 12.85
N LEU A 130 -17.28 8.93 12.55
CA LEU A 130 -15.99 9.30 13.12
C LEU A 130 -15.97 10.81 13.45
N THR A 131 -15.25 11.19 14.49
CA THR A 131 -14.76 12.54 14.75
C THR A 131 -13.25 12.58 14.55
N GLU A 132 -12.66 13.78 14.56
CA GLU A 132 -11.20 13.92 14.52
C GLU A 132 -10.50 13.19 15.69
N GLU A 133 -11.21 12.99 16.81
CA GLU A 133 -10.70 12.33 18.02
C GLU A 133 -10.97 10.80 18.07
N GLY A 134 -11.90 10.26 17.28
CA GLY A 134 -12.22 8.83 17.30
C GLY A 134 -13.64 8.47 16.85
N ILE A 135 -14.16 7.35 17.34
CA ILE A 135 -15.53 6.90 17.00
C ILE A 135 -16.52 7.54 17.97
N LEU A 136 -17.58 8.16 17.43
CA LEU A 136 -18.73 8.58 18.23
C LEU A 136 -19.38 7.35 18.88
N ALA A 137 -19.47 7.39 20.20
CA ALA A 137 -19.75 6.25 21.08
C ALA A 137 -21.11 5.59 20.83
#